data_AF-A0A962RKH2-F1
#
_entry.id   AF-A0A962RKH2-F1
#
_cell.length_a   1.000
_cell.length_b   1.000
_cell.length_c   1.000
_cell.angle_alpha   90.00
_cell.angle_beta   90.00
_cell.angle_gamma   90.00
#
_symmetry.space_group_name_H-M   'P 1'
#
loop_
_entity.id
_entity.type
_entity.pdbx_description
1 polymer ?
#
loop_
_entity_poly.entity_id
_entity_poly.type
_entity_poly.pdbx_seq_one_letter_code
_entity_poly.pdbx_strand_id
1 'polypeptide(L)'
;MTTRTEADASPAAAKRRARRWIAVPTFFVLNVGIASGILLLAGLLIVERLDRSVARNAEVLEQSQGMGREIAALSDATDRIVDQDLRALASLLRLVSAASALELAMTEHLYEPDPARNDLLERTRKALQLHGTALVEAWPGGYAETHIEAVQKSLRMIDSIVLELVEITSPVQIAELNDETRGALAALQQSLDAIRDQSLAVGEANGRLLKDTAREAVAESAEVSTSAARIDTLLGTTRTKIVTILIGLPIILGLLQFFMAVKLGKRLRYLSGIVRRLAHGDTQIDLAYTSRDSLGDVLRAVESMIQTQRERARVAEQISERDLSGSFTSSSNTDRLGAALSQMLDKLGEDVHQVSGSSQTLQTQAGQVSSGSAELAQSAAEQAAALSQISSSTSALAERIRAEAQRAEQAGSDVARAQAVAGEGLTEIEALQAAMQETDDVVREIVNVVTFIDEIAFQT
;
A
#
# COMPACT_ATOMS: atom_id res chain seq x y z
N MET A 1 49.81 11.89 16.94
CA MET A 1 49.87 12.89 15.83
C MET A 1 50.44 12.14 14.63
N THR A 2 49.79 11.91 13.49
CA THR A 2 48.69 12.60 12.79
C THR A 2 48.04 11.65 11.76
N THR A 3 46.70 11.63 11.78
CA THR A 3 45.73 11.57 10.66
C THR A 3 45.76 10.46 9.58
N ARG A 4 44.77 9.59 9.75
CA ARG A 4 43.90 8.90 8.77
C ARG A 4 43.13 9.88 7.87
N THR A 5 42.91 9.54 6.59
CA THR A 5 41.69 9.79 5.74
C THR A 5 41.92 9.17 4.35
N GLU A 6 41.26 8.06 4.02
CA GLU A 6 40.01 7.98 3.21
C GLU A 6 40.25 7.97 1.69
N ALA A 7 40.31 6.76 1.11
CA ALA A 7 39.93 6.51 -0.28
C ALA A 7 39.78 4.99 -0.51
N ASP A 8 38.60 4.41 -0.20
CA ASP A 8 38.07 3.32 -1.03
C ASP A 8 36.59 3.04 -0.72
N ALA A 9 35.71 3.92 -1.18
CA ALA A 9 34.28 3.66 -1.22
C ALA A 9 33.92 3.08 -2.59
N SER A 10 34.02 1.76 -2.72
CA SER A 10 33.59 1.01 -3.91
C SER A 10 32.18 1.44 -4.39
N PRO A 11 31.97 1.68 -5.70
CA PRO A 11 30.66 2.04 -6.26
C PRO A 11 29.58 0.96 -6.05
N ALA A 12 29.96 -0.26 -5.63
CA ALA A 12 29.03 -1.32 -5.26
C ALA A 12 28.36 -1.08 -3.89
N ALA A 13 28.99 -0.36 -2.96
CA ALA A 13 28.42 -0.03 -1.65
C ALA A 13 27.38 1.11 -1.74
N ALA A 14 27.59 2.07 -2.63
CA ALA A 14 26.64 3.14 -2.94
C ALA A 14 25.38 2.58 -3.64
N LYS A 15 25.54 1.64 -4.59
CA LYS A 15 24.41 0.98 -5.29
C LYS A 15 23.57 0.08 -4.39
N ARG A 16 24.17 -0.57 -3.37
CA ARG A 16 23.44 -1.38 -2.38
C ARG A 16 22.70 -0.55 -1.34
N ARG A 17 23.16 0.67 -1.00
CA ARG A 17 22.40 1.61 -0.16
C ARG A 17 21.25 2.30 -0.92
N ALA A 18 21.41 2.56 -2.22
CA ALA A 18 20.37 3.18 -3.05
C ALA A 18 19.17 2.22 -3.34
N ARG A 19 19.42 0.92 -3.53
CA ARG A 19 18.33 -0.04 -3.86
C ARG A 19 17.41 -0.39 -2.67
N ARG A 20 17.82 -0.14 -1.43
CA ARG A 20 17.06 -0.53 -0.23
C ARG A 20 15.94 0.44 0.16
N TRP A 21 15.86 1.60 -0.52
CA TRP A 21 14.81 2.61 -0.31
C TRP A 21 13.73 2.63 -1.40
N ILE A 22 13.85 1.80 -2.45
CA ILE A 22 13.02 1.92 -3.68
C ILE A 22 11.96 0.80 -3.79
N ALA A 23 11.95 -0.21 -2.93
CA ALA A 23 11.01 -1.34 -3.07
C ALA A 23 9.63 -1.11 -2.41
N VAL A 24 9.51 -0.19 -1.46
CA VAL A 24 8.24 0.11 -0.75
C VAL A 24 7.40 1.23 -1.40
N PRO A 25 7.94 2.18 -2.21
CA PRO A 25 7.09 3.16 -2.89
C PRO A 25 6.38 2.61 -4.14
N THR A 26 6.91 1.61 -4.85
CA THR A 26 6.45 1.30 -6.22
C THR A 26 5.02 0.78 -6.28
N PHE A 27 4.63 -0.10 -5.34
CA PHE A 27 3.26 -0.61 -5.24
C PHE A 27 2.27 0.47 -4.78
N PHE A 28 2.77 1.47 -4.06
CA PHE A 28 1.98 2.57 -3.50
C PHE A 28 1.78 3.70 -4.51
N VAL A 29 2.82 4.05 -5.26
CA VAL A 29 2.79 4.97 -6.41
C VAL A 29 1.86 4.43 -7.50
N LEU A 30 1.82 3.11 -7.70
CA LEU A 30 0.92 2.47 -8.66
C LEU A 30 -0.56 2.63 -8.26
N ASN A 31 -0.89 2.41 -6.99
CA ASN A 31 -2.27 2.59 -6.50
C ASN A 31 -2.71 4.06 -6.50
N VAL A 32 -1.82 5.01 -6.22
CA VAL A 32 -2.07 6.45 -6.34
C VAL A 32 -2.30 6.87 -7.79
N GLY A 33 -1.53 6.28 -8.73
CA GLY A 33 -1.70 6.50 -10.16
C GLY A 33 -3.04 5.98 -10.70
N ILE A 34 -3.46 4.79 -10.25
CA ILE A 34 -4.76 4.20 -10.65
C ILE A 34 -5.93 5.03 -10.10
N ALA A 35 -5.88 5.43 -8.82
CA ALA A 35 -6.92 6.27 -8.23
C ALA A 35 -7.00 7.66 -8.87
N SER A 36 -5.86 8.26 -9.22
CA SER A 36 -5.80 9.55 -9.94
C SER A 36 -6.31 9.42 -11.39
N GLY A 37 -6.02 8.31 -12.06
CA GLY A 37 -6.52 8.02 -13.41
C GLY A 37 -8.04 7.85 -13.47
N ILE A 38 -8.64 7.21 -12.47
CA ILE A 38 -10.10 7.04 -12.36
C ILE A 38 -10.78 8.39 -12.10
N LEU A 39 -10.21 9.25 -11.26
CA LEU A 39 -10.71 10.61 -11.01
C LEU A 39 -10.59 11.51 -12.25
N LEU A 40 -9.49 11.41 -13.00
CA LEU A 40 -9.32 12.11 -14.28
C LEU A 40 -10.35 11.68 -15.33
N LEU A 41 -10.62 10.37 -15.44
CA LEU A 41 -11.66 9.82 -16.31
C LEU A 41 -13.08 10.27 -15.90
N ALA A 42 -13.37 10.29 -14.60
CA ALA A 42 -14.64 10.81 -14.08
C ALA A 42 -14.80 12.32 -14.34
N GLY A 43 -13.71 13.09 -14.21
CA GLY A 43 -13.68 14.50 -14.57
C GLY A 43 -13.91 14.76 -16.05
N LEU A 44 -13.31 13.95 -16.92
CA LEU A 44 -13.50 14.04 -18.36
C LEU A 44 -14.96 13.74 -18.77
N LEU A 45 -15.58 12.73 -18.16
CA LEU A 45 -16.98 12.37 -18.38
C LEU A 45 -17.97 13.44 -17.87
N ILE A 46 -17.63 14.18 -16.82
CA ILE A 46 -18.45 15.29 -16.31
C ILE A 46 -18.33 16.52 -17.22
N VAL A 47 -17.13 16.81 -17.73
CA VAL A 47 -16.91 17.88 -18.72
C VAL A 47 -17.66 17.58 -20.02
N GLU A 48 -17.64 16.33 -20.49
CA GLU A 48 -18.37 15.88 -21.68
C GLU A 48 -19.91 15.92 -21.50
N ARG A 49 -20.41 15.75 -20.26
CA ARG A 49 -21.83 15.94 -19.95
C ARG A 49 -22.23 17.43 -19.88
N LEU A 50 -21.32 18.31 -19.44
CA LEU A 50 -21.55 19.75 -19.46
C LEU A 50 -21.62 20.28 -20.90
N ASP A 51 -20.77 19.79 -21.79
CA ASP A 51 -20.72 20.20 -23.20
C ASP A 51 -22.04 19.89 -23.93
N ARG A 52 -22.63 18.72 -23.64
CA ARG A 52 -23.98 18.35 -24.11
C ARG A 52 -25.11 19.20 -23.52
N SER A 53 -24.89 19.85 -22.37
CA SER A 53 -25.85 20.80 -21.80
C SER A 53 -25.78 22.16 -22.50
N VAL A 54 -24.59 22.57 -22.95
CA VAL A 54 -24.38 23.78 -23.75
C VAL A 54 -25.01 23.62 -25.14
N ALA A 55 -24.92 22.43 -25.75
CA ALA A 55 -25.55 22.12 -27.03
C ALA A 55 -27.08 22.24 -27.01
N ARG A 56 -27.75 21.87 -25.91
CA ARG A 56 -29.22 22.06 -25.76
C ARG A 56 -29.64 23.51 -25.56
N ASN A 57 -28.74 24.38 -25.11
CA ASN A 57 -29.03 25.81 -24.97
C ASN A 57 -28.76 26.59 -26.27
N ALA A 58 -28.06 26.00 -27.25
CA ALA A 58 -27.92 26.58 -28.59
C ALA A 58 -29.24 26.60 -29.37
N GLU A 59 -30.18 25.71 -29.04
CA GLU A 59 -31.55 25.66 -29.58
C GLU A 59 -32.36 26.93 -29.23
N VAL A 60 -32.08 27.55 -28.07
CA VAL A 60 -32.69 28.83 -27.65
C VAL A 60 -32.11 30.02 -28.44
N LEU A 61 -30.86 29.94 -28.90
CA LEU A 61 -30.27 30.95 -29.78
C LEU A 61 -30.82 30.87 -31.22
N GLU A 62 -31.18 29.68 -31.69
CA GLU A 62 -31.80 29.47 -33.00
C GLU A 62 -33.20 30.12 -33.08
N GLN A 63 -33.94 30.14 -31.96
CA GLN A 63 -35.23 30.82 -31.85
C GLN A 63 -35.12 32.36 -31.99
N SER A 64 -34.00 32.96 -31.56
CA SER A 64 -33.75 34.41 -31.70
C SER A 64 -33.48 34.85 -33.16
N GLN A 65 -33.01 33.95 -34.03
CA GLN A 65 -32.83 34.26 -35.45
C GLN A 65 -34.16 34.29 -36.24
N GLY A 66 -35.23 33.68 -35.71
CA GLY A 66 -36.57 33.74 -36.30
C GLY A 66 -37.15 35.16 -36.32
N MET A 67 -37.05 35.88 -35.19
CA MET A 67 -37.53 37.27 -35.08
C MET A 67 -36.80 38.24 -36.00
N GLY A 68 -35.49 38.04 -36.22
CA GLY A 68 -34.72 38.87 -37.13
C GLY A 68 -35.22 38.81 -38.58
N ARG A 69 -35.75 37.66 -39.03
CA ARG A 69 -36.35 37.52 -40.35
C ARG A 69 -37.72 38.17 -40.46
N GLU A 70 -38.55 38.07 -39.42
CA GLU A 70 -39.87 38.73 -39.41
C GLU A 70 -39.75 40.25 -39.37
N ILE A 71 -38.81 40.80 -38.60
CA ILE A 71 -38.55 42.25 -38.53
C ILE A 71 -38.01 42.77 -39.88
N ALA A 72 -37.11 42.02 -40.54
CA ALA A 72 -36.63 42.39 -41.86
C ALA A 72 -37.75 42.37 -42.92
N ALA A 73 -38.64 41.38 -42.88
CA ALA A 73 -39.79 41.31 -43.78
C ALA A 73 -40.80 42.45 -43.53
N LEU A 74 -41.02 42.84 -42.27
CA LEU A 74 -41.88 43.97 -41.90
C LEU A 74 -41.29 45.31 -42.36
N SER A 75 -39.98 45.51 -42.21
CA SER A 75 -39.26 46.70 -42.68
C SER A 75 -39.36 46.82 -44.20
N ASP A 76 -39.13 45.72 -44.92
CA ASP A 76 -39.16 45.68 -46.38
C ASP A 76 -40.58 45.88 -46.93
N ALA A 77 -41.62 45.43 -46.21
CA ALA A 77 -43.02 45.73 -46.52
C ALA A 77 -43.37 47.22 -46.24
N THR A 78 -42.81 47.80 -45.19
CA THR A 78 -43.02 49.21 -44.83
C THR A 78 -42.38 50.14 -45.86
N ASP A 79 -41.14 49.88 -46.27
CA ASP A 79 -40.44 50.70 -47.28
C ASP A 79 -41.18 50.71 -48.61
N ARG A 80 -41.79 49.58 -49.01
CA ARG A 80 -42.65 49.50 -50.20
C ARG A 80 -43.91 50.36 -50.08
N ILE A 81 -44.58 50.35 -48.93
CA ILE A 81 -45.78 51.15 -48.69
C ILE A 81 -45.45 52.65 -48.72
N VAL A 82 -44.35 53.05 -48.06
CA VAL A 82 -43.92 54.46 -48.00
C VAL A 82 -43.55 54.99 -49.39
N ASP A 83 -42.79 54.25 -50.19
CA ASP A 83 -42.41 54.66 -51.54
C ASP A 83 -43.64 54.79 -52.46
N GLN A 84 -44.63 53.90 -52.29
CA GLN A 84 -45.87 53.91 -53.04
C GLN A 84 -46.77 55.11 -52.67
N ASP A 85 -46.96 55.38 -51.38
CA ASP A 85 -47.72 56.54 -50.88
C ASP A 85 -47.09 57.87 -51.33
N LEU A 86 -45.75 57.96 -51.34
CA LEU A 86 -45.04 59.13 -51.83
C LEU A 86 -45.29 59.40 -53.32
N ARG A 87 -45.33 58.36 -54.17
CA ARG A 87 -45.66 58.49 -55.60
C ARG A 87 -47.11 58.92 -55.81
N ALA A 88 -48.04 58.39 -55.00
CA ALA A 88 -49.44 58.77 -55.02
C ALA A 88 -49.62 60.25 -54.61
N LEU A 89 -49.00 60.69 -53.52
CA LEU A 89 -49.03 62.09 -53.06
C LEU A 89 -48.42 63.04 -54.09
N ALA A 90 -47.32 62.67 -54.74
CA ALA A 90 -46.73 63.47 -55.82
C ALA A 90 -47.68 63.61 -57.02
N SER A 91 -48.43 62.55 -57.35
CA SER A 91 -49.42 62.55 -58.42
C SER A 91 -50.65 63.39 -58.06
N LEU A 92 -51.12 63.31 -56.80
CA LEU A 92 -52.17 64.17 -56.26
C LEU A 92 -51.80 65.65 -56.38
N LEU A 93 -50.61 66.03 -55.95
CA LEU A 93 -50.16 67.43 -55.98
C LEU A 93 -50.15 67.98 -57.41
N ARG A 94 -49.68 67.18 -58.36
CA ARG A 94 -49.67 67.53 -59.78
C ARG A 94 -51.08 67.63 -60.35
N LEU A 95 -51.98 66.74 -59.95
CA LEU A 95 -53.40 66.78 -60.36
C LEU A 95 -54.10 68.03 -59.85
N VAL A 96 -53.91 68.39 -58.57
CA VAL A 96 -54.45 69.64 -57.99
C VAL A 96 -53.90 70.85 -58.73
N SER A 97 -52.60 70.87 -59.04
CA SER A 97 -52.01 71.98 -59.80
C SER A 97 -52.57 72.12 -61.21
N ALA A 98 -52.82 71.00 -61.90
CA ALA A 98 -53.42 71.00 -63.24
C ALA A 98 -54.89 71.43 -63.19
N ALA A 99 -55.62 71.03 -62.15
CA ALA A 99 -56.98 71.45 -61.88
C ALA A 99 -57.06 72.97 -61.65
N SER A 100 -56.19 73.54 -60.81
CA SER A 100 -56.13 74.99 -60.59
C SER A 100 -55.72 75.77 -61.84
N ALA A 101 -54.83 75.22 -62.67
CA ALA A 101 -54.46 75.84 -63.95
C ALA A 101 -55.63 75.87 -64.94
N LEU A 102 -56.45 74.81 -64.95
CA LEU A 102 -57.68 74.77 -65.75
C LEU A 102 -58.69 75.82 -65.24
N GLU A 103 -58.86 75.96 -63.92
CA GLU A 103 -59.72 77.00 -63.32
C GLU A 103 -59.29 78.41 -63.73
N LEU A 104 -57.98 78.69 -63.66
CA LEU A 104 -57.43 79.97 -64.06
C LEU A 104 -57.65 80.25 -65.55
N ALA A 105 -57.39 79.27 -66.42
CA ALA A 105 -57.64 79.37 -67.86
C ALA A 105 -59.11 79.72 -68.17
N MET A 106 -60.03 79.15 -67.39
CA MET A 106 -61.47 79.38 -67.51
C MET A 106 -61.92 80.75 -66.97
N THR A 107 -61.10 81.39 -66.14
CA THR A 107 -61.40 82.69 -65.51
C THR A 107 -60.74 83.87 -66.24
N GLU A 108 -59.56 83.69 -66.81
CA GLU A 108 -58.74 84.78 -67.37
C GLU A 108 -59.00 85.03 -68.87
N HIS A 109 -59.62 84.07 -69.57
CA HIS A 109 -59.99 84.17 -71.00
C HIS A 109 -61.51 84.18 -71.19
N LEU A 110 -62.17 85.06 -70.43
CA LEU A 110 -63.60 85.31 -70.48
C LEU A 110 -64.00 85.96 -71.82
N TYR A 111 -64.64 85.18 -72.68
CA TYR A 111 -65.53 85.59 -73.78
C TYR A 111 -64.98 85.79 -75.20
N GLU A 112 -63.70 85.58 -75.49
CA GLU A 112 -63.22 85.59 -76.88
C GLU A 112 -62.64 84.22 -77.32
N PRO A 113 -63.09 83.65 -78.46
CA PRO A 113 -62.51 82.43 -79.01
C PRO A 113 -61.14 82.74 -79.65
N ASP A 114 -60.07 82.61 -78.88
CA ASP A 114 -58.68 82.73 -79.35
C ASP A 114 -57.96 81.36 -79.30
N PRO A 115 -57.17 80.97 -80.34
CA PRO A 115 -56.31 79.78 -80.31
C PRO A 115 -55.45 79.60 -79.06
N ALA A 116 -55.01 80.67 -78.38
CA ALA A 116 -54.24 80.57 -77.14
C ALA A 116 -55.03 79.90 -75.99
N ARG A 117 -56.33 80.18 -75.89
CA ARG A 117 -57.24 79.56 -74.92
C ARG A 117 -57.37 78.07 -75.16
N ASN A 118 -57.57 77.68 -76.42
CA ASN A 118 -57.77 76.28 -76.78
C ASN A 118 -56.50 75.44 -76.56
N ASP A 119 -55.31 75.99 -76.84
CA ASP A 119 -54.03 75.33 -76.51
C ASP A 119 -53.85 75.15 -74.99
N LEU A 120 -54.19 76.16 -74.19
CA LEU A 120 -54.12 76.07 -72.72
C LEU A 120 -55.08 75.00 -72.17
N LEU A 121 -56.34 75.01 -72.63
CA LEU A 121 -57.35 74.01 -72.27
C LEU A 121 -56.88 72.60 -72.62
N GLU A 122 -56.36 72.39 -73.83
CA GLU A 122 -55.89 71.08 -74.27
C GLU A 122 -54.66 70.60 -73.47
N ARG A 123 -53.72 71.50 -73.15
CA ARG A 123 -52.57 71.19 -72.29
C ARG A 123 -53.00 70.80 -70.87
N THR A 124 -53.89 71.58 -70.26
CA THR A 124 -54.39 71.29 -68.92
C THR A 124 -55.20 69.98 -68.88
N ARG A 125 -55.98 69.70 -69.92
CA ARG A 125 -56.69 68.43 -70.10
C ARG A 125 -55.74 67.24 -70.16
N LYS A 126 -54.69 67.30 -70.99
CA LYS A 126 -53.67 66.24 -71.08
C LYS A 126 -52.94 66.03 -69.75
N ALA A 127 -52.63 67.12 -69.03
CA ALA A 127 -52.01 67.04 -67.71
C ALA A 127 -52.93 66.37 -66.67
N LEU A 128 -54.22 66.72 -66.66
CA LEU A 128 -55.24 66.10 -65.80
C LEU A 128 -55.39 64.61 -66.08
N GLN A 129 -55.43 64.20 -67.35
CA GLN A 129 -55.46 62.78 -67.71
C GLN A 129 -54.19 62.05 -67.25
N LEU A 130 -53.01 62.58 -67.58
CA LEU A 130 -51.73 61.94 -67.26
C LEU A 130 -51.56 61.73 -65.76
N HIS A 131 -51.79 62.78 -64.97
CA HIS A 131 -51.65 62.71 -63.52
C HIS A 131 -52.79 61.94 -62.87
N GLY A 132 -53.97 61.91 -63.50
CA GLY A 132 -55.11 61.11 -63.06
C GLY A 132 -54.84 59.61 -63.21
N THR A 133 -54.33 59.18 -64.36
CA THR A 133 -53.93 57.79 -64.58
C THR A 133 -52.78 57.39 -63.67
N ALA A 134 -51.75 58.24 -63.52
CA ALA A 134 -50.63 57.97 -62.63
C ALA A 134 -51.07 57.83 -61.16
N LEU A 135 -52.07 58.61 -60.73
CA LEU A 135 -52.65 58.49 -59.40
C LEU A 135 -53.39 57.16 -59.20
N VAL A 136 -54.14 56.72 -60.22
CA VAL A 136 -54.85 55.43 -60.20
C VAL A 136 -53.84 54.27 -60.15
N GLU A 137 -52.78 54.33 -60.96
CA GLU A 137 -51.75 53.28 -61.01
C GLU A 137 -50.92 53.20 -59.72
N ALA A 138 -50.65 54.34 -59.10
CA ALA A 138 -49.96 54.38 -57.81
C ALA A 138 -50.80 53.79 -56.66
N TRP A 139 -52.12 53.64 -56.86
CA TRP A 139 -53.06 53.24 -55.82
C TRP A 139 -53.86 51.96 -56.17
N PRO A 140 -53.33 50.76 -55.87
CA PRO A 140 -54.05 49.51 -55.95
C PRO A 140 -55.18 49.47 -54.90
N GLY A 141 -56.32 48.90 -55.30
CA GLY A 141 -57.61 49.03 -54.64
C GLY A 141 -57.71 48.55 -53.19
N GLY A 142 -58.81 48.95 -52.55
CA GLY A 142 -59.23 48.51 -51.21
C GLY A 142 -59.48 49.64 -50.20
N TYR A 143 -58.71 50.73 -50.23
CA TYR A 143 -58.81 51.79 -49.20
C TYR A 143 -59.48 53.08 -49.66
N ALA A 144 -59.28 53.48 -50.92
CA ALA A 144 -59.83 54.73 -51.48
C ALA A 144 -60.60 54.49 -52.79
N GLU A 145 -61.08 53.26 -53.01
CA GLU A 145 -61.69 52.84 -54.28
C GLU A 145 -62.87 53.74 -54.69
N THR A 146 -63.71 54.12 -53.74
CA THR A 146 -64.83 55.06 -53.95
C THR A 146 -64.36 56.48 -54.34
N HIS A 147 -63.26 56.97 -53.76
CA HIS A 147 -62.72 58.29 -54.07
C HIS A 147 -61.91 58.30 -55.37
N ILE A 148 -61.22 57.20 -55.70
CA ILE A 148 -60.52 57.01 -56.98
C ILE A 148 -61.53 56.92 -58.12
N GLU A 149 -62.63 56.19 -57.93
CA GLU A 149 -63.75 56.17 -58.88
C GLU A 149 -64.36 57.56 -59.07
N ALA A 150 -64.53 58.32 -57.98
CA ALA A 150 -65.02 59.70 -58.04
C ALA A 150 -64.03 60.62 -58.80
N VAL A 151 -62.72 60.50 -58.56
CA VAL A 151 -61.68 61.23 -59.30
C VAL A 151 -61.73 60.88 -60.79
N GLN A 152 -61.78 59.60 -61.14
CA GLN A 152 -61.88 59.17 -62.54
C GLN A 152 -63.18 59.65 -63.21
N LYS A 153 -64.28 59.69 -62.47
CA LYS A 153 -65.56 60.21 -62.96
C LYS A 153 -65.49 61.71 -63.22
N SER A 154 -64.95 62.49 -62.28
CA SER A 154 -64.77 63.93 -62.44
C SER A 154 -63.79 64.26 -63.57
N LEU A 155 -62.69 63.51 -63.71
CA LEU A 155 -61.76 63.67 -64.82
C LEU A 155 -62.41 63.40 -66.18
N ARG A 156 -63.24 62.36 -66.31
CA ARG A 156 -64.00 62.08 -67.54
C ARG A 156 -65.02 63.18 -67.85
N MET A 157 -65.66 63.73 -66.83
CA MET A 157 -66.61 64.84 -66.98
C MET A 157 -65.89 66.11 -67.47
N ILE A 158 -64.77 66.47 -66.83
CA ILE A 158 -63.91 67.58 -67.26
C ILE A 158 -63.41 67.37 -68.70
N ASP A 159 -63.01 66.14 -69.04
CA ASP A 159 -62.53 65.78 -70.38
C ASP A 159 -63.57 66.06 -71.47
N SER A 160 -64.82 65.65 -71.21
CA SER A 160 -65.96 65.87 -72.11
C SER A 160 -66.29 67.36 -72.23
N ILE A 161 -66.32 68.08 -71.10
CA ILE A 161 -66.68 69.50 -71.09
C ILE A 161 -65.60 70.34 -71.79
N VAL A 162 -64.31 70.05 -71.58
CA VAL A 162 -63.20 70.75 -72.24
C VAL A 162 -63.20 70.52 -73.75
N LEU A 163 -63.52 69.31 -74.22
CA LEU A 163 -63.72 69.04 -75.65
C LEU A 163 -64.80 69.93 -76.26
N GLU A 164 -65.92 70.06 -75.57
CA GLU A 164 -67.08 70.83 -76.02
C GLU A 164 -66.79 72.35 -75.98
N LEU A 165 -66.05 72.84 -74.98
CA LEU A 165 -65.57 74.22 -74.88
C LEU A 165 -64.65 74.63 -76.04
N VAL A 166 -63.85 73.71 -76.58
CA VAL A 166 -62.94 73.99 -77.70
C VAL A 166 -63.73 74.21 -79.01
N GLU A 167 -64.89 73.57 -79.16
CA GLU A 167 -65.72 73.62 -80.38
C GLU A 167 -66.75 74.78 -80.37
N ILE A 168 -67.11 75.31 -79.20
CA ILE A 168 -68.16 76.33 -79.06
C ILE A 168 -67.63 77.76 -79.28
N THR A 169 -68.40 78.55 -80.04
CA THR A 169 -68.13 79.98 -80.34
C THR A 169 -69.13 80.95 -79.69
N SER A 170 -70.18 80.44 -79.02
CA SER A 170 -71.26 81.24 -78.43
C SER A 170 -70.94 81.67 -76.98
N PRO A 171 -70.97 82.98 -76.65
CA PRO A 171 -70.71 83.51 -75.31
C PRO A 171 -71.58 82.89 -74.20
N VAL A 172 -72.85 82.59 -74.50
CA VAL A 172 -73.81 82.08 -73.51
C VAL A 172 -73.53 80.61 -73.17
N GLN A 173 -73.25 79.79 -74.18
CA GLN A 173 -72.91 78.37 -73.99
C GLN A 173 -71.55 78.21 -73.31
N ILE A 174 -70.59 79.10 -73.60
CA ILE A 174 -69.30 79.14 -72.90
C ILE A 174 -69.51 79.38 -71.40
N ALA A 175 -70.42 80.28 -71.00
CA ALA A 175 -70.68 80.57 -69.59
C ALA A 175 -71.32 79.37 -68.85
N GLU A 176 -72.27 78.69 -69.48
CA GLU A 176 -72.96 77.52 -68.91
C GLU A 176 -72.00 76.34 -68.72
N LEU A 177 -71.19 75.99 -69.73
CA LEU A 177 -70.16 74.96 -69.61
C LEU A 177 -69.06 75.34 -68.61
N ASN A 178 -68.79 76.64 -68.41
CA ASN A 178 -67.79 77.10 -67.46
C ASN A 178 -68.26 76.91 -66.01
N ASP A 179 -69.54 77.16 -65.73
CA ASP A 179 -70.13 76.81 -64.42
C ASP A 179 -70.16 75.29 -64.20
N GLU A 180 -70.44 74.50 -65.24
CA GLU A 180 -70.38 73.03 -65.16
C GLU A 180 -68.95 72.51 -64.92
N THR A 181 -67.95 73.13 -65.57
CA THR A 181 -66.52 72.83 -65.36
C THR A 181 -66.10 73.15 -63.94
N ARG A 182 -66.51 74.30 -63.38
CA ARG A 182 -66.27 74.64 -61.98
C ARG A 182 -66.91 73.64 -61.02
N GLY A 183 -68.13 73.19 -61.32
CA GLY A 183 -68.80 72.12 -60.56
C GLY A 183 -68.02 70.80 -60.57
N ALA A 184 -67.56 70.37 -61.75
CA ALA A 184 -66.76 69.15 -61.89
C ALA A 184 -65.38 69.27 -61.21
N LEU A 185 -64.77 70.46 -61.24
CA LEU A 185 -63.50 70.75 -60.58
C LEU A 185 -63.62 70.75 -59.06
N ALA A 186 -64.69 71.32 -58.51
CA ALA A 186 -64.96 71.28 -57.07
C ALA A 186 -65.18 69.85 -56.57
N ALA A 187 -65.91 69.03 -57.34
CA ALA A 187 -66.09 67.60 -57.02
C ALA A 187 -64.77 66.81 -57.09
N LEU A 188 -63.89 67.14 -58.06
CA LEU A 188 -62.54 66.60 -58.14
C LEU A 188 -61.72 66.98 -56.89
N GLN A 189 -61.66 68.27 -56.55
CA GLN A 189 -60.91 68.77 -55.39
C GLN A 189 -61.38 68.11 -54.08
N GLN A 190 -62.69 68.02 -53.87
CA GLN A 190 -63.26 67.35 -52.69
C GLN A 190 -62.82 65.88 -52.58
N SER A 191 -62.77 65.17 -53.71
CA SER A 191 -62.33 63.77 -53.74
C SER A 191 -60.83 63.65 -53.46
N LEU A 192 -60.01 64.60 -53.94
CA LEU A 192 -58.57 64.63 -53.68
C LEU A 192 -58.24 64.95 -52.22
N ASP A 193 -58.96 65.88 -51.60
CA ASP A 193 -58.81 66.20 -50.17
C ASP A 193 -59.16 65.00 -49.29
N ALA A 194 -60.24 64.26 -49.63
CA ALA A 194 -60.61 63.04 -48.92
C ALA A 194 -59.52 61.96 -49.03
N ILE A 195 -58.92 61.78 -50.21
CA ILE A 195 -57.79 60.84 -50.41
C ILE A 195 -56.57 61.27 -49.58
N ARG A 196 -56.24 62.56 -49.56
CA ARG A 196 -55.12 63.09 -48.77
C ARG A 196 -55.29 62.82 -47.27
N ASP A 197 -56.46 63.17 -46.72
CA ASP A 197 -56.70 63.08 -45.28
C ASP A 197 -56.72 61.61 -44.80
N GLN A 198 -57.26 60.71 -45.64
CA GLN A 198 -57.23 59.28 -45.38
C GLN A 198 -55.81 58.70 -45.42
N SER A 199 -54.97 59.14 -46.37
CA SER A 199 -53.56 58.73 -46.47
C SER A 199 -52.75 59.09 -45.23
N LEU A 200 -52.94 60.32 -44.71
CA LEU A 200 -52.28 60.78 -43.49
C LEU A 200 -52.67 59.94 -42.27
N ALA A 201 -53.97 59.59 -42.14
CA ALA A 201 -54.45 58.76 -41.03
C ALA A 201 -53.86 57.33 -41.06
N VAL A 202 -53.73 56.73 -42.24
CA VAL A 202 -53.12 55.40 -42.42
C VAL A 202 -51.62 55.46 -42.11
N GLY A 203 -50.91 56.49 -42.57
CA GLY A 203 -49.49 56.70 -42.27
C GLY A 203 -49.21 56.81 -40.77
N GLU A 204 -50.04 57.55 -40.02
CA GLU A 204 -49.92 57.63 -38.57
C GLU A 204 -50.19 56.30 -37.86
N ALA A 205 -51.21 55.55 -38.30
CA ALA A 205 -51.55 54.24 -37.73
C ALA A 205 -50.41 53.23 -37.94
N ASN A 206 -49.84 53.16 -39.14
CA ASN A 206 -48.71 52.29 -39.46
C ASN A 206 -47.45 52.68 -38.69
N GLY A 207 -47.18 53.99 -38.57
CA GLY A 207 -46.05 54.49 -37.78
C GLY A 207 -46.14 54.14 -36.29
N ARG A 208 -47.35 54.14 -35.71
CA ARG A 208 -47.58 53.69 -34.32
C ARG A 208 -47.35 52.19 -34.18
N LEU A 209 -47.92 51.38 -35.08
CA LEU A 209 -47.77 49.93 -35.07
C LEU A 209 -46.29 49.53 -35.12
N LEU A 210 -45.52 50.11 -36.05
CA LEU A 210 -44.09 49.85 -36.18
C LEU A 210 -43.30 50.23 -34.93
N LYS A 211 -43.63 51.36 -34.30
CA LYS A 211 -42.97 51.82 -33.08
C LYS A 211 -43.25 50.89 -31.91
N ASP A 212 -44.46 50.36 -31.79
CA ASP A 212 -44.84 49.46 -30.72
C ASP A 212 -44.25 48.05 -30.94
N THR A 213 -44.29 47.52 -32.16
CA THR A 213 -43.63 46.25 -32.52
C THR A 213 -42.11 46.33 -32.33
N ALA A 214 -41.48 47.46 -32.69
CA ALA A 214 -40.03 47.66 -32.46
C ALA A 214 -39.68 47.74 -30.97
N ARG A 215 -40.54 48.35 -30.15
CA ARG A 215 -40.35 48.39 -28.68
C ARG A 215 -40.48 47.01 -28.05
N GLU A 216 -41.45 46.23 -28.47
CA GLU A 216 -41.67 44.87 -27.99
C GLU A 216 -40.50 43.95 -28.35
N ALA A 217 -40.03 43.98 -29.61
CA ALA A 217 -38.86 43.21 -30.05
C ALA A 217 -37.56 43.58 -29.31
N VAL A 218 -37.34 44.86 -29.01
CA VAL A 218 -36.17 45.32 -28.23
C VAL A 218 -36.27 44.92 -26.75
N ALA A 219 -37.48 44.95 -26.17
CA ALA A 219 -37.71 44.52 -24.79
C ALA A 219 -37.47 43.01 -24.61
N GLU A 220 -37.96 42.18 -25.55
CA GLU A 220 -37.76 40.73 -25.54
C GLU A 220 -36.29 40.34 -25.76
N SER A 221 -35.58 41.04 -26.66
CA SER A 221 -34.14 40.92 -26.87
C SER A 221 -33.31 41.19 -25.60
N ALA A 222 -33.73 42.16 -24.77
CA ALA A 222 -33.03 42.50 -23.52
C ALA A 222 -33.21 41.42 -22.43
N GLU A 223 -34.35 40.73 -22.38
CA GLU A 223 -34.57 39.59 -21.46
C GLU A 223 -33.78 38.34 -21.88
N VAL A 224 -33.64 38.08 -23.17
CA VAL A 224 -32.85 36.94 -23.69
C VAL A 224 -31.34 37.16 -23.45
N SER A 225 -30.83 38.38 -23.60
CA SER A 225 -29.41 38.67 -23.32
C SER A 225 -29.05 38.60 -21.83
N THR A 226 -29.97 38.96 -20.94
CA THR A 226 -29.73 38.93 -19.48
C THR A 226 -29.87 37.51 -18.90
N SER A 227 -30.69 36.65 -19.49
CA SER A 227 -30.77 35.23 -19.13
C SER A 227 -29.57 34.44 -19.63
N ALA A 228 -29.05 34.72 -20.84
CA ALA A 228 -27.82 34.10 -21.36
C ALA A 228 -26.59 34.38 -20.47
N ALA A 229 -26.41 35.62 -19.99
CA ALA A 229 -25.31 35.99 -19.11
C ALA A 229 -25.37 35.30 -17.72
N ARG A 230 -26.57 34.99 -17.22
CA ARG A 230 -26.74 34.24 -15.96
C ARG A 230 -26.40 32.76 -16.13
N ILE A 231 -26.67 32.17 -17.28
CA ILE A 231 -26.35 30.77 -17.56
C ILE A 231 -24.82 30.58 -17.67
N ASP A 232 -24.11 31.49 -18.33
CA ASP A 232 -22.65 31.40 -18.49
C ASP A 232 -21.89 31.54 -17.15
N THR A 233 -22.34 32.45 -16.28
CA THR A 233 -21.74 32.65 -14.95
C THR A 233 -21.99 31.48 -13.98
N LEU A 234 -23.15 30.81 -14.06
CA LEU A 234 -23.45 29.61 -13.27
C LEU A 234 -22.67 28.37 -13.77
N LEU A 235 -22.51 28.22 -15.10
CA LEU A 235 -21.69 27.15 -15.67
C LEU A 235 -20.20 27.34 -15.32
N GLY A 236 -19.69 28.57 -15.37
CA GLY A 236 -18.30 28.89 -15.01
C GLY A 236 -17.96 28.59 -13.54
N THR A 237 -18.81 28.99 -12.60
CA THR A 237 -18.59 28.72 -11.16
C THR A 237 -18.76 27.25 -10.78
N THR A 238 -19.65 26.52 -11.47
CA THR A 238 -19.80 25.08 -11.27
C THR A 238 -18.58 24.31 -11.80
N ARG A 239 -18.04 24.72 -12.96
CA ARG A 239 -16.84 24.14 -13.56
C ARG A 239 -15.59 24.32 -12.68
N THR A 240 -15.36 25.51 -12.11
CA THR A 240 -14.18 25.76 -11.26
C THR A 240 -14.21 24.97 -9.95
N LYS A 241 -15.40 24.81 -9.33
CA LYS A 241 -15.60 23.98 -8.13
C LYS A 241 -15.33 22.49 -8.40
N ILE A 242 -15.79 21.96 -9.53
CA ILE A 242 -15.56 20.55 -9.90
C ILE A 242 -14.06 20.29 -10.11
N VAL A 243 -13.35 21.18 -10.81
CA VAL A 243 -11.90 21.05 -11.06
C VAL A 243 -11.08 21.11 -9.77
N THR A 244 -11.44 21.99 -8.83
CA THR A 244 -10.74 22.08 -7.53
C THR A 244 -10.95 20.84 -6.66
N ILE A 245 -12.14 20.23 -6.66
CA ILE A 245 -12.40 18.98 -5.94
C ILE A 245 -11.63 17.81 -6.58
N LEU A 246 -11.62 17.72 -7.91
CA LEU A 246 -10.93 16.66 -8.65
C LEU A 246 -9.42 16.65 -8.42
N ILE A 247 -8.80 17.82 -8.24
CA ILE A 247 -7.35 17.93 -8.00
C ILE A 247 -7.03 17.89 -6.49
N GLY A 248 -7.82 18.57 -5.66
CA GLY A 248 -7.55 18.70 -4.23
C GLY A 248 -7.72 17.39 -3.46
N LEU A 249 -8.76 16.62 -3.76
CA LEU A 249 -9.04 15.36 -3.06
C LEU A 249 -7.91 14.32 -3.20
N PRO A 250 -7.38 14.01 -4.39
CA PRO A 250 -6.28 13.05 -4.53
C PRO A 250 -4.97 13.53 -3.89
N ILE A 251 -4.68 14.85 -3.88
CA ILE A 251 -3.50 15.38 -3.19
C ILE A 251 -3.59 15.14 -1.67
N ILE A 252 -4.75 15.42 -1.06
CA ILE A 252 -4.97 15.20 0.37
C ILE A 252 -4.88 13.71 0.72
N LEU A 253 -5.51 12.85 -0.09
CA LEU A 253 -5.43 11.40 0.08
C LEU A 253 -3.98 10.90 -0.05
N GLY A 254 -3.24 11.40 -1.05
CA GLY A 254 -1.82 11.07 -1.26
C GLY A 254 -0.92 11.49 -0.10
N LEU A 255 -1.13 12.69 0.47
CA LEU A 255 -0.39 13.18 1.65
C LEU A 255 -0.68 12.32 2.89
N LEU A 256 -1.95 11.98 3.16
CA LEU A 256 -2.34 11.10 4.26
C LEU A 256 -1.70 9.72 4.13
N GLN A 257 -1.76 9.16 2.92
CA GLN A 257 -1.15 7.90 2.54
C GLN A 257 0.38 7.90 2.72
N PHE A 258 1.07 8.94 2.25
CA PHE A 258 2.51 9.11 2.42
C PHE A 258 2.90 9.19 3.91
N PHE A 259 2.17 9.98 4.69
CA PHE A 259 2.42 10.14 6.12
C PHE A 259 2.23 8.82 6.88
N MET A 260 1.17 8.07 6.55
CA MET A 260 0.91 6.76 7.14
C MET A 260 2.01 5.75 6.80
N ALA A 261 2.48 5.74 5.54
CA ALA A 261 3.58 4.87 5.09
C ALA A 261 4.90 5.17 5.83
N VAL A 262 5.24 6.46 6.01
CA VAL A 262 6.45 6.86 6.76
C VAL A 262 6.35 6.47 8.24
N LYS A 263 5.19 6.67 8.88
CA LYS A 263 4.97 6.27 10.28
C LYS A 263 5.10 4.77 10.47
N LEU A 264 4.42 3.98 9.63
CA LEU A 264 4.46 2.52 9.72
C LEU A 264 5.87 1.99 9.41
N GLY A 265 6.57 2.57 8.43
CA GLY A 265 7.94 2.20 8.09
C GLY A 265 8.97 2.50 9.19
N LYS A 266 8.81 3.60 9.96
CA LYS A 266 9.66 3.86 11.14
C LYS A 266 9.44 2.80 12.23
N ARG A 267 8.18 2.46 12.49
CA ARG A 267 7.78 1.48 13.50
C ARG A 267 8.24 0.06 13.19
N LEU A 268 8.05 -0.39 11.94
CA LEU A 268 8.53 -1.71 11.50
C LEU A 268 10.06 -1.82 11.53
N ARG A 269 10.79 -0.73 11.24
CA ARG A 269 12.25 -0.71 11.37
C ARG A 269 12.70 -0.83 12.83
N TYR A 270 12.00 -0.18 13.76
CA TYR A 270 12.28 -0.33 15.20
C TYR A 270 12.09 -1.79 15.65
N LEU A 271 10.94 -2.39 15.33
CA LEU A 271 10.67 -3.80 15.64
C LEU A 271 11.70 -4.74 14.99
N SER A 272 12.01 -4.53 13.71
CA SER A 272 13.03 -5.32 13.00
C SER A 272 14.40 -5.20 13.67
N GLY A 273 14.74 -4.02 14.21
CA GLY A 273 15.96 -3.81 14.99
C GLY A 273 15.99 -4.64 16.28
N ILE A 274 14.89 -4.65 17.04
CA ILE A 274 14.76 -5.46 18.26
C ILE A 274 14.89 -6.95 17.94
N VAL A 275 14.08 -7.44 16.99
CA VAL A 275 14.08 -8.87 16.62
C VAL A 275 15.44 -9.30 16.11
N ARG A 276 16.16 -8.45 15.38
CA ARG A 276 17.51 -8.77 14.89
C ARG A 276 18.55 -8.85 15.99
N ARG A 277 18.48 -7.98 17.01
CA ARG A 277 19.33 -8.07 18.21
C ARG A 277 19.04 -9.36 18.97
N LEU A 278 17.76 -9.65 19.19
CA LEU A 278 17.30 -10.86 19.86
C LEU A 278 17.69 -12.14 19.12
N ALA A 279 17.66 -12.13 17.79
CA ALA A 279 18.15 -13.24 16.95
C ALA A 279 19.66 -13.49 17.10
N HIS A 280 20.43 -12.49 17.55
CA HIS A 280 21.84 -12.64 17.88
C HIS A 280 22.08 -12.99 19.37
N GLY A 281 21.02 -13.26 20.14
CA GLY A 281 21.11 -13.64 21.55
C GLY A 281 21.18 -12.45 22.52
N ASP A 282 21.06 -11.21 22.03
CA ASP A 282 20.99 -10.03 22.90
C ASP A 282 19.60 -9.96 23.55
N THR A 283 19.54 -10.37 24.82
CA THR A 283 18.32 -10.31 25.63
C THR A 283 18.27 -9.05 26.49
N GLN A 284 19.30 -8.20 26.53
CA GLN A 284 19.32 -6.96 27.32
C GLN A 284 18.72 -5.78 26.53
N ILE A 285 17.52 -6.00 26.00
CA ILE A 285 16.77 -5.00 25.24
C ILE A 285 15.70 -4.40 26.14
N ASP A 286 15.68 -3.08 26.23
CA ASP A 286 14.60 -2.31 26.85
C ASP A 286 13.58 -1.88 25.79
N LEU A 287 12.31 -2.13 26.07
CA LEU A 287 11.20 -1.90 25.16
C LEU A 287 10.49 -0.60 25.56
N ALA A 288 11.03 0.53 25.10
CA ALA A 288 10.48 1.86 25.42
C ALA A 288 9.12 2.18 24.75
N TYR A 289 8.52 1.25 24.00
CA TYR A 289 7.36 1.53 23.16
C TYR A 289 6.11 0.81 23.67
N THR A 290 5.21 1.58 24.29
CA THR A 290 3.87 1.12 24.65
C THR A 290 2.87 1.66 23.63
N SER A 291 2.23 0.76 22.87
CA SER A 291 1.11 1.11 22.00
C SER A 291 -0.01 0.10 22.17
N ARG A 292 -1.26 0.53 21.93
CA ARG A 292 -2.46 -0.31 22.03
C ARG A 292 -2.93 -0.82 20.66
N ASP A 293 -2.06 -0.74 19.65
CA ASP A 293 -2.32 -1.25 18.31
C ASP A 293 -1.74 -2.67 18.13
N SER A 294 -1.97 -3.25 16.95
CA SER A 294 -1.44 -4.57 16.59
C SER A 294 0.09 -4.66 16.68
N LEU A 295 0.81 -3.53 16.56
CA LEU A 295 2.25 -3.50 16.78
C LEU A 295 2.60 -3.61 18.27
N GLY A 296 1.79 -2.99 19.13
CA GLY A 296 1.85 -3.18 20.58
C GLY A 296 1.67 -4.64 20.99
N ASP A 297 0.74 -5.37 20.37
CA ASP A 297 0.56 -6.81 20.60
C ASP A 297 1.81 -7.61 20.24
N VAL A 298 2.41 -7.32 19.09
CA VAL A 298 3.66 -7.96 18.66
C VAL A 298 4.81 -7.63 19.61
N LEU A 299 4.91 -6.38 20.09
CA LEU A 299 5.95 -5.99 21.03
C LEU A 299 5.78 -6.67 22.40
N ARG A 300 4.55 -6.85 22.89
CA ARG A 300 4.29 -7.64 24.11
C ARG A 300 4.67 -9.11 23.95
N ALA A 301 4.40 -9.70 22.78
CA ALA A 301 4.84 -11.05 22.48
C ALA A 301 6.38 -11.15 22.43
N VAL A 302 7.06 -10.16 21.83
CA VAL A 302 8.52 -10.07 21.81
C VAL A 302 9.08 -9.85 23.22
N GLU A 303 8.42 -9.04 24.05
CA GLU A 303 8.78 -8.84 25.46
C GLU A 303 8.74 -10.15 26.24
N SER A 304 7.63 -10.89 26.13
CA SER A 304 7.49 -12.22 26.74
C SER A 304 8.59 -13.16 26.24
N MET A 305 8.90 -13.14 24.93
CA MET A 305 10.00 -13.93 24.37
C MET A 305 11.37 -13.54 24.93
N ILE A 306 11.64 -12.25 25.12
CA ILE A 306 12.88 -11.75 25.74
C ILE A 306 12.97 -12.25 27.18
N GLN A 307 11.90 -12.14 27.98
CA GLN A 307 11.89 -12.60 29.37
C GLN A 307 12.15 -14.10 29.47
N THR A 308 11.47 -14.92 28.65
CA THR A 308 11.72 -16.37 28.61
C THR A 308 13.16 -16.69 28.20
N GLN A 309 13.73 -15.97 27.25
CA GLN A 309 15.12 -16.18 26.84
C GLN A 309 16.13 -15.74 27.92
N ARG A 310 15.83 -14.69 28.71
CA ARG A 310 16.65 -14.28 29.87
C ARG A 310 16.67 -15.37 30.93
N GLU A 311 15.51 -15.93 31.27
CA GLU A 311 15.42 -16.98 32.29
C GLU A 311 16.21 -18.22 31.87
N ARG A 312 16.10 -18.63 30.59
CA ARG A 312 16.89 -19.74 30.04
C ARG A 312 18.39 -19.47 30.03
N ALA A 313 18.80 -18.24 29.70
CA ALA A 313 20.20 -17.85 29.75
C ALA A 313 20.75 -17.91 31.19
N ARG A 314 19.96 -17.45 32.17
CA ARG A 314 20.32 -17.51 33.59
C ARG A 314 20.54 -18.94 34.08
N VAL A 315 19.68 -19.88 33.68
CA VAL A 315 19.85 -21.30 34.04
C VAL A 315 21.10 -21.89 33.40
N ALA A 316 21.38 -21.54 32.15
CA ALA A 316 22.61 -21.96 31.49
C ALA A 316 23.86 -21.36 32.17
N GLU A 317 23.79 -20.12 32.63
CA GLU A 317 24.84 -19.48 33.45
C GLU A 317 25.04 -20.22 34.78
N GLN A 318 23.97 -20.53 35.52
CA GLN A 318 24.06 -21.31 36.76
C GLN A 318 24.74 -22.67 36.55
N ILE A 319 24.35 -23.39 35.49
CA ILE A 319 25.00 -24.65 35.11
C ILE A 319 26.49 -24.45 34.80
N SER A 320 26.86 -23.36 34.11
CA SER A 320 28.26 -23.05 33.80
C SER A 320 29.09 -22.72 35.05
N GLU A 321 28.45 -22.13 36.06
CA GLU A 321 29.02 -21.83 37.38
C GLU A 321 29.05 -23.05 38.31
N ARG A 322 28.51 -24.20 37.85
CA ARG A 322 28.32 -25.43 38.64
C ARG A 322 27.35 -25.26 39.81
N ASP A 323 26.49 -24.24 39.76
CA ASP A 323 25.36 -24.09 40.67
C ASP A 323 24.18 -24.91 40.13
N LEU A 324 24.02 -26.12 40.66
CA LEU A 324 22.92 -27.03 40.33
C LEU A 324 21.79 -26.97 41.36
N SER A 325 21.82 -25.99 42.27
CA SER A 325 20.81 -25.85 43.35
C SER A 325 19.50 -25.20 42.88
N GLY A 326 19.52 -24.59 41.70
CA GLY A 326 18.35 -23.96 41.11
C GLY A 326 17.28 -24.97 40.70
N SER A 327 16.09 -24.46 40.39
CA SER A 327 15.07 -25.23 39.68
C SER A 327 14.52 -24.37 38.54
N PHE A 328 14.35 -24.97 37.36
CA PHE A 328 13.79 -24.29 36.22
C PHE A 328 12.43 -24.89 35.88
N THR A 329 11.37 -24.09 36.01
CA THR A 329 10.03 -24.51 35.61
C THR A 329 9.79 -24.08 34.16
N SER A 330 9.51 -25.06 33.29
CA SER A 330 9.15 -24.78 31.90
C SER A 330 7.95 -23.83 31.81
N SER A 331 8.10 -22.76 31.03
CA SER A 331 7.09 -21.71 30.84
C SER A 331 5.79 -22.21 30.21
N SER A 332 5.84 -23.36 29.52
CA SER A 332 4.75 -23.93 28.74
C SER A 332 5.02 -25.42 28.44
N ASN A 333 3.97 -26.18 28.16
CA ASN A 333 4.06 -27.57 27.68
C ASN A 333 4.78 -27.66 26.31
N THR A 334 4.86 -26.57 25.56
CA THR A 334 5.56 -26.48 24.27
C THR A 334 7.00 -25.95 24.38
N ASP A 335 7.45 -25.57 25.57
CA ASP A 335 8.79 -25.06 25.80
C ASP A 335 9.83 -26.19 25.91
N ARG A 336 10.21 -26.71 24.73
CA ARG A 336 11.17 -27.82 24.61
C ARG A 336 12.57 -27.47 25.11
N LEU A 337 13.01 -26.23 24.91
CA LEU A 337 14.34 -25.80 25.35
C LEU A 337 14.39 -25.70 26.88
N GLY A 338 13.35 -25.13 27.48
CA GLY A 338 13.19 -25.07 28.92
C GLY A 338 13.14 -26.46 29.57
N ALA A 339 12.36 -27.38 29.01
CA ALA A 339 12.32 -28.77 29.47
C ALA A 339 13.70 -29.46 29.37
N ALA A 340 14.45 -29.21 28.29
CA ALA A 340 15.80 -29.76 28.12
C ALA A 340 16.80 -29.17 29.14
N LEU A 341 16.72 -27.88 29.45
CA LEU A 341 17.54 -27.24 30.48
C LEU A 341 17.25 -27.82 31.87
N SER A 342 15.96 -28.00 32.22
CA SER A 342 15.57 -28.65 33.48
C SER A 342 16.12 -30.07 33.57
N GLN A 343 15.95 -30.88 32.52
CA GLN A 343 16.46 -32.25 32.50
C GLN A 343 17.99 -32.31 32.58
N MET A 344 18.68 -31.34 31.98
CA MET A 344 20.14 -31.23 32.08
C MET A 344 20.57 -30.90 33.52
N LEU A 345 19.86 -30.00 34.19
CA LEU A 345 20.10 -29.66 35.60
C LEU A 345 19.94 -30.89 36.50
N ASP A 346 18.83 -31.62 36.34
CA ASP A 346 18.55 -32.83 37.11
C ASP A 346 19.62 -33.91 36.91
N LYS A 347 20.00 -34.17 35.64
CA LYS A 347 21.01 -35.17 35.31
C LYS A 347 22.40 -34.80 35.82
N LEU A 348 22.81 -33.55 35.64
CA LEU A 348 24.09 -33.08 36.18
C LEU A 348 24.10 -33.15 37.71
N GLY A 349 22.97 -32.84 38.36
CA GLY A 349 22.83 -32.97 39.82
C GLY A 349 23.00 -34.41 40.28
N GLU A 350 22.31 -35.35 39.63
CA GLU A 350 22.42 -36.79 39.89
C GLU A 350 23.86 -37.30 39.66
N ASP A 351 24.49 -36.92 38.53
CA ASP A 351 25.86 -37.31 38.21
C ASP A 351 26.85 -36.83 39.29
N VAL A 352 26.73 -35.57 39.75
CA VAL A 352 27.57 -35.02 40.82
C VAL A 352 27.34 -35.76 42.15
N HIS A 353 26.08 -36.05 42.50
CA HIS A 353 25.76 -36.83 43.68
C HIS A 353 26.34 -38.25 43.62
N GLN A 354 26.22 -38.92 42.47
CA GLN A 354 26.76 -40.26 42.26
C GLN A 354 28.29 -40.28 42.33
N VAL A 355 28.98 -39.31 41.72
CA VAL A 355 30.44 -39.20 41.80
C VAL A 355 30.90 -38.93 43.23
N SER A 356 30.21 -38.05 43.96
CA SER A 356 30.52 -37.76 45.37
C SER A 356 30.35 -39.01 46.24
N GLY A 357 29.24 -39.73 46.10
CA GLY A 357 28.98 -40.99 46.81
C GLY A 357 30.03 -42.06 46.49
N SER A 358 30.34 -42.24 45.20
CA SER A 358 31.37 -43.20 44.74
C SER A 358 32.76 -42.86 45.29
N SER A 359 33.11 -41.57 45.37
CA SER A 359 34.38 -41.12 45.93
C SER A 359 34.49 -41.41 47.43
N GLN A 360 33.39 -41.24 48.18
CA GLN A 360 33.35 -41.56 49.60
C GLN A 360 33.44 -43.07 49.86
N THR A 361 32.80 -43.89 49.02
CA THR A 361 32.97 -45.35 49.03
C THR A 361 34.41 -45.74 48.73
N LEU A 362 35.04 -45.15 47.70
CA LEU A 362 36.43 -45.42 47.34
C LEU A 362 37.39 -45.04 48.48
N GLN A 363 37.17 -43.90 49.15
CA GLN A 363 37.97 -43.49 50.30
C GLN A 363 37.87 -44.50 51.45
N THR A 364 36.67 -45.01 51.71
CA THR A 364 36.43 -46.04 52.73
C THR A 364 37.14 -47.35 52.38
N GLN A 365 37.02 -47.81 51.13
CA GLN A 365 37.67 -49.02 50.63
C GLN A 365 39.20 -48.90 50.65
N ALA A 366 39.76 -47.76 50.24
CA ALA A 366 41.19 -47.50 50.32
C ALA A 366 41.71 -47.57 51.76
N GLY A 367 40.94 -47.06 52.73
CA GLY A 367 41.22 -47.21 54.15
C GLY A 367 41.27 -48.67 54.60
N GLN A 368 40.28 -49.47 54.20
CA GLN A 368 40.24 -50.91 54.51
C GLN A 368 41.42 -51.68 53.88
N VAL A 369 41.76 -51.39 52.62
CA VAL A 369 42.91 -52.01 51.94
C VAL A 369 44.22 -51.63 52.65
N SER A 370 44.38 -50.37 53.07
CA SER A 370 45.55 -49.93 53.82
C SER A 370 45.68 -50.66 55.15
N SER A 371 44.59 -50.80 55.91
CA SER A 371 44.59 -51.55 57.17
C SER A 371 44.90 -53.03 56.95
N GLY A 372 44.26 -53.67 55.98
CA GLY A 372 44.51 -55.08 55.65
C GLY A 372 45.93 -55.33 55.15
N SER A 373 46.53 -54.36 54.44
CA SER A 373 47.94 -54.43 54.02
C SER A 373 48.90 -54.32 55.22
N ALA A 374 48.57 -53.50 56.21
CA ALA A 374 49.35 -53.39 57.44
C ALA A 374 49.27 -54.68 58.28
N GLU A 375 48.08 -55.26 58.44
CA GLU A 375 47.89 -56.55 59.09
C GLU A 375 48.66 -57.67 58.38
N LEU A 376 48.57 -57.74 57.05
CA LEU A 376 49.30 -58.72 56.24
C LEU A 376 50.82 -58.56 56.40
N ALA A 377 51.33 -57.33 56.38
CA ALA A 377 52.75 -57.06 56.60
C ALA A 377 53.21 -57.51 57.99
N GLN A 378 52.38 -57.29 59.02
CA GLN A 378 52.66 -57.78 60.37
C GLN A 378 52.67 -59.31 60.43
N SER A 379 51.66 -59.97 59.87
CA SER A 379 51.63 -61.45 59.80
C SER A 379 52.80 -62.02 59.01
N ALA A 380 53.24 -61.37 57.93
CA ALA A 380 54.41 -61.78 57.17
C ALA A 380 55.70 -61.65 58.01
N ALA A 381 55.84 -60.60 58.82
CA ALA A 381 56.96 -60.44 59.74
C ALA A 381 56.97 -61.53 60.84
N GLU A 382 55.80 -61.85 61.40
CA GLU A 382 55.64 -62.94 62.38
C GLU A 382 55.98 -64.31 61.76
N GLN A 383 55.53 -64.58 60.52
CA GLN A 383 55.90 -65.79 59.78
C GLN A 383 57.40 -65.88 59.49
N ALA A 384 58.03 -64.76 59.11
CA ALA A 384 59.48 -64.71 58.88
C ALA A 384 60.26 -65.03 60.16
N ALA A 385 59.81 -64.50 61.32
CA ALA A 385 60.40 -64.81 62.61
C ALA A 385 60.23 -66.31 62.97
N ALA A 386 59.04 -66.86 62.76
CA ALA A 386 58.77 -68.29 62.98
C ALA A 386 59.66 -69.18 62.08
N LEU A 387 59.83 -68.84 60.80
CA LEU A 387 60.72 -69.53 59.88
C LEU A 387 62.18 -69.47 60.34
N SER A 388 62.64 -68.31 60.84
CA SER A 388 63.99 -68.16 61.40
C SER A 388 64.19 -69.09 62.62
N GLN A 389 63.19 -69.19 63.50
CA GLN A 389 63.24 -70.07 64.65
C GLN A 389 63.23 -71.55 64.26
N ILE A 390 62.42 -71.93 63.26
CA ILE A 390 62.42 -73.29 62.71
C ILE A 390 63.80 -73.62 62.13
N SER A 391 64.37 -72.74 61.30
CA SER A 391 65.69 -72.94 60.71
C SER A 391 66.78 -73.16 61.79
N SER A 392 66.78 -72.32 62.83
CA SER A 392 67.68 -72.50 63.98
C SER A 392 67.47 -73.84 64.70
N SER A 393 66.20 -74.24 64.90
CA SER A 393 65.86 -75.49 65.57
C SER A 393 66.26 -76.71 64.73
N THR A 394 66.07 -76.64 63.41
CA THR A 394 66.50 -77.68 62.47
C THR A 394 68.03 -77.79 62.43
N SER A 395 68.77 -76.68 62.47
CA SER A 395 70.24 -76.69 62.55
C SER A 395 70.72 -77.36 63.84
N ALA A 396 70.17 -76.95 64.99
CA ALA A 396 70.49 -77.56 66.29
C ALA A 396 70.13 -79.06 66.34
N LEU A 397 69.00 -79.46 65.73
CA LEU A 397 68.61 -80.86 65.62
C LEU A 397 69.59 -81.65 64.75
N ALA A 398 70.01 -81.09 63.61
CA ALA A 398 71.00 -81.73 62.74
C ALA A 398 72.36 -81.91 63.44
N GLU A 399 72.80 -80.95 64.25
CA GLU A 399 73.99 -81.08 65.10
C GLU A 399 73.82 -82.19 66.14
N ARG A 400 72.66 -82.25 66.82
CA ARG A 400 72.37 -83.33 67.78
C ARG A 400 72.38 -84.70 67.12
N ILE A 401 71.81 -84.85 65.93
CA ILE A 401 71.82 -86.11 65.17
C ILE A 401 73.26 -86.51 64.82
N ARG A 402 74.11 -85.57 64.38
CA ARG A 402 75.53 -85.85 64.11
C ARG A 402 76.27 -86.31 65.38
N ALA A 403 76.05 -85.62 66.50
CA ALA A 403 76.64 -85.99 67.77
C ALA A 403 76.19 -87.37 68.25
N GLU A 404 74.90 -87.70 68.08
CA GLU A 404 74.36 -89.01 68.45
C GLU A 404 74.86 -90.14 67.55
N ALA A 405 74.99 -89.89 66.24
CA ALA A 405 75.62 -90.82 65.31
C ALA A 405 77.07 -91.12 65.71
N GLN A 406 77.85 -90.09 66.07
CA GLN A 406 79.23 -90.27 66.55
C GLN A 406 79.29 -91.05 67.87
N ARG A 407 78.35 -90.80 68.80
CA ARG A 407 78.23 -91.60 70.04
C ARG A 407 77.89 -93.06 69.76
N ALA A 408 76.99 -93.33 68.83
CA ALA A 408 76.63 -94.68 68.44
C ALA A 408 77.83 -95.42 67.80
N GLU A 409 78.61 -94.74 66.96
CA GLU A 409 79.87 -95.28 66.40
C GLU A 409 80.89 -95.59 67.49
N GLN A 410 81.09 -94.66 68.43
CA GLN A 410 81.97 -94.85 69.58
C GLN A 410 81.53 -96.03 70.46
N ALA A 411 80.23 -96.12 70.78
CA ALA A 411 79.66 -97.23 71.53
C ALA A 411 79.84 -98.57 70.80
N GLY A 412 79.66 -98.58 69.47
CA GLY A 412 79.96 -99.75 68.64
C GLY A 412 81.43 -100.19 68.74
N SER A 413 82.37 -99.24 68.73
CA SER A 413 83.80 -99.51 68.95
C SER A 413 84.09 -100.06 70.34
N ASP A 414 83.47 -99.49 71.37
CA ASP A 414 83.65 -99.94 72.76
C ASP A 414 83.06 -101.34 72.98
N VAL A 415 81.91 -101.66 72.37
CA VAL A 415 81.33 -103.02 72.35
C VAL A 415 82.27 -104.00 71.64
N ALA A 416 82.81 -103.64 70.48
CA ALA A 416 83.77 -104.49 69.77
C ALA A 416 85.03 -104.75 70.61
N ARG A 417 85.52 -103.73 71.33
CA ARG A 417 86.65 -103.87 72.26
C ARG A 417 86.31 -104.79 73.43
N ALA A 418 85.13 -104.63 74.03
CA ALA A 418 84.67 -105.50 75.11
C ALA A 418 84.52 -106.95 74.65
N GLN A 419 84.03 -107.19 73.43
CA GLN A 419 83.97 -108.53 72.82
C GLN A 419 85.37 -109.13 72.63
N ALA A 420 86.35 -108.35 72.19
CA ALA A 420 87.74 -108.81 72.06
C ALA A 420 88.33 -109.23 73.41
N VAL A 421 88.19 -108.38 74.44
CA VAL A 421 88.66 -108.68 75.81
C VAL A 421 87.95 -109.90 76.41
N ALA A 422 86.64 -110.02 76.19
CA ALA A 422 85.89 -111.21 76.63
C ALA A 422 86.37 -112.47 75.90
N GLY A 423 86.73 -112.36 74.61
CA GLY A 423 87.33 -113.44 73.83
C GLY A 423 88.70 -113.88 74.38
N GLU A 424 89.58 -112.93 74.69
CA GLU A 424 90.86 -113.22 75.36
C GLU A 424 90.64 -113.89 76.73
N GLY A 425 89.69 -113.39 77.53
CA GLY A 425 89.34 -113.97 78.81
C GLY A 425 88.79 -115.40 78.71
N LEU A 426 88.04 -115.72 77.66
CA LEU A 426 87.60 -117.09 77.36
C LEU A 426 88.80 -118.00 77.09
N THR A 427 89.77 -117.55 76.29
CA THR A 427 91.01 -118.31 76.03
C THR A 427 91.82 -118.54 77.30
N GLU A 428 91.93 -117.55 78.18
CA GLU A 428 92.60 -117.70 79.50
C GLU A 428 91.86 -118.69 80.41
N ILE A 429 90.52 -118.69 80.40
CA ILE A 429 89.72 -119.68 81.14
C ILE A 429 89.91 -121.10 80.57
N GLU A 430 89.98 -121.25 79.24
CA GLU A 430 90.29 -122.53 78.60
C GLU A 430 91.69 -123.03 78.99
N ALA A 431 92.69 -122.14 79.02
CA ALA A 431 94.04 -122.45 79.48
C ALA A 431 94.06 -122.86 80.97
N LEU A 432 93.32 -122.14 81.82
CA LEU A 432 93.15 -122.47 83.23
C LEU A 432 92.48 -123.84 83.41
N GLN A 433 91.44 -124.14 82.61
CA GLN A 433 90.75 -125.43 82.64
C GLN A 433 91.70 -126.58 82.26
N ALA A 434 92.54 -126.38 81.23
CA ALA A 434 93.57 -127.35 80.85
C ALA A 434 94.60 -127.56 81.97
N ALA A 435 95.09 -126.49 82.59
CA ALA A 435 96.01 -126.58 83.73
C ALA A 435 95.37 -127.29 84.95
N MET A 436 94.07 -127.07 85.20
CA MET A 436 93.35 -127.80 86.24
C MET A 436 93.21 -129.29 85.92
N GLN A 437 93.00 -129.67 84.66
CA GLN A 437 92.99 -131.08 84.23
C GLN A 437 94.36 -131.72 84.40
N GLU A 438 95.43 -131.05 83.99
CA GLU A 438 96.82 -131.50 84.22
C GLU A 438 97.10 -131.68 85.72
N THR A 439 96.64 -130.74 86.55
CA THR A 439 96.76 -130.83 88.01
C THR A 439 95.98 -132.04 88.56
N ASP A 440 94.77 -132.30 88.07
CA ASP A 440 93.96 -133.46 88.48
C ASP A 440 94.62 -134.79 88.09
N ASP A 441 95.25 -134.85 86.92
CA ASP A 441 96.02 -136.01 86.47
C ASP A 441 97.27 -136.24 87.35
N VAL A 442 98.02 -135.18 87.69
CA VAL A 442 99.14 -135.26 88.64
C VAL A 442 98.67 -135.71 90.02
N VAL A 443 97.52 -135.21 90.50
CA VAL A 443 96.93 -135.66 91.78
C VAL A 443 96.56 -137.14 91.73
N ARG A 444 95.98 -137.64 90.64
CA ARG A 444 95.72 -139.08 90.48
C ARG A 444 97.02 -139.89 90.45
N GLU A 445 98.07 -139.41 89.80
CA GLU A 445 99.38 -140.06 89.82
C GLU A 445 99.95 -140.10 91.24
N ILE A 446 99.87 -139.01 92.00
CA ILE A 446 100.25 -138.98 93.42
C ILE A 446 99.42 -139.99 94.22
N VAL A 447 98.10 -140.07 94.02
CA VAL A 447 97.25 -141.07 94.70
C VAL A 447 97.67 -142.49 94.33
N ASN A 448 98.00 -142.77 93.07
CA ASN A 448 98.51 -144.07 92.64
C ASN A 448 99.86 -144.40 93.31
N VAL A 449 100.77 -143.42 93.41
CA VAL A 449 102.05 -143.57 94.13
C VAL A 449 101.82 -143.79 95.62
N VAL A 450 100.90 -143.06 96.26
CA VAL A 450 100.53 -143.26 97.67
C VAL A 450 99.92 -144.64 97.88
N THR A 451 99.03 -145.09 96.98
CA THR A 451 98.44 -146.44 97.04
C THR A 451 99.52 -147.51 96.88
N PHE A 452 100.48 -147.32 95.97
CA PHE A 452 101.64 -148.19 95.82
C PHE A 452 102.55 -148.18 97.06
N ILE A 453 102.78 -147.02 97.69
CA ILE A 453 103.50 -146.90 98.96
C ILE A 453 102.75 -147.64 100.07
N ASP A 454 101.43 -147.51 100.15
CA ASP A 454 100.59 -148.19 101.14
C ASP A 454 100.62 -149.72 100.93
N GLU A 455 100.65 -150.17 99.67
CA GLU A 455 100.81 -151.58 99.32
C GLU A 455 102.22 -152.12 99.65
N ILE A 456 103.28 -151.33 99.44
CA ILE A 456 104.64 -151.68 99.92
C ILE A 456 104.67 -151.75 101.45
N ALA A 457 104.08 -150.76 102.13
CA ALA A 457 104.04 -150.69 103.58
C ALA A 457 103.23 -151.84 104.20
N PHE A 458 102.22 -152.37 103.48
CA PHE A 458 101.49 -153.57 103.88
C PHE A 458 102.28 -154.87 103.62
N GLN A 459 103.17 -154.90 102.62
CA GLN A 459 103.99 -156.07 102.27
C GLN A 459 105.27 -156.22 103.13
N THR A 460 105.77 -155.14 103.74
CA THR A 460 106.84 -155.18 104.75
C THR A 460 106.28 -155.26 106.16
#